data_AF-A0A9D1TWW8-F1
#
_entry.id   AF-A0A9D1TWW8-F1
#
_cell.length_a   1.000
_cell.length_b   1.000
_cell.length_c   1.000
_cell.angle_alpha   90.00
_cell.angle_beta   90.00
_cell.angle_gamma   90.00
#
_symmetry.space_group_name_H-M   'P 1'
#
loop_
_entity.id
_entity.type
_entity.pdbx_description
1 polymer ?
#
loop_
_entity_poly.entity_id
_entity_poly.type
_entity_poly.pdbx_seq_one_letter_code
_entity_poly.pdbx_strand_id
1 'polypeptide(L)' 'IIAYVSRFVTLRIGDLIFTGTPVGVGQVHIGDRLTAELEGRTLLDFDIK' A
#
# COMPACT_ATOMS: atom_id res chain seq x y z
N ILE A 1 15.82 4.57 0.39
CA ILE A 1 14.79 4.46 -0.68
C ILE A 1 14.51 5.82 -1.32
N ILE A 2 13.97 6.79 -0.60
CA ILE A 2 13.65 8.15 -1.11
C ILE A 2 14.83 8.76 -1.90
N ALA A 3 16.01 8.86 -1.26
CA ALA A 3 17.21 9.43 -1.88
C ALA A 3 17.73 8.66 -3.11
N TYR A 4 17.41 7.37 -3.21
CA TYR A 4 17.77 6.56 -4.37
C TYR A 4 16.82 6.85 -5.53
N VAL A 5 15.51 6.83 -5.27
CA VAL A 5 14.46 7.11 -6.27
C VAL A 5 14.57 8.54 -6.80
N SER A 6 14.91 9.51 -5.94
CA SER A 6 15.01 10.92 -6.33
C SER A 6 16.13 11.24 -7.32
N ARG A 7 17.04 10.29 -7.58
CA ARG A 7 18.08 10.41 -8.63
C ARG A 7 17.52 10.18 -10.04
N PHE A 8 16.38 9.50 -10.13
CA PHE A 8 15.76 9.09 -11.40
C PHE A 8 14.46 9.84 -11.67
N VAL A 9 13.74 10.22 -10.61
CA VAL A 9 12.43 10.89 -10.71
C VAL A 9 12.40 12.06 -9.73
N THR A 10 11.95 13.24 -10.17
CA THR A 10 11.74 14.39 -9.29
C THR A 10 10.52 14.15 -8.40
N LEU A 11 10.72 14.13 -7.09
CA LEU A 11 9.63 14.01 -6.10
C LEU A 11 9.00 15.37 -5.82
N ARG A 12 7.67 15.41 -5.78
CA ARG A 12 6.86 16.58 -5.46
C ARG A 12 6.07 16.36 -4.18
N ILE A 13 5.61 17.46 -3.59
CA ILE A 13 4.70 17.40 -2.44
C ILE A 13 3.43 16.65 -2.87
N GLY A 14 3.06 15.66 -2.08
CA GLY A 14 1.91 14.79 -2.34
C GLY A 14 2.26 13.48 -3.04
N ASP A 15 3.50 13.29 -3.50
CA ASP A 15 3.90 12.01 -4.10
C ASP A 15 3.97 10.90 -3.05
N LEU A 16 3.52 9.70 -3.44
CA LEU A 16 3.48 8.52 -2.58
C LEU A 16 4.52 7.49 -3.04
N ILE A 17 5.23 6.89 -2.08
CA ILE A 17 6.19 5.82 -2.32
C ILE A 17 5.69 4.56 -1.61
N PHE A 18 5.36 3.54 -2.39
CA PHE A 18 5.03 2.21 -1.88
C PHE A 18 6.32 1.43 -1.69
N THR A 19 6.65 1.06 -0.45
CA THR A 19 7.94 0.44 -0.08
C THR A 19 7.99 -1.07 -0.30
N GLY A 20 6.95 -1.64 -0.91
CA GLY A 20 6.79 -3.07 -1.15
C GLY A 20 5.84 -3.74 -0.15
N THR A 21 5.42 -4.96 -0.51
CA THR A 21 4.55 -5.83 0.29
C THR A 21 5.39 -6.99 0.81
N PRO A 22 5.25 -7.39 2.09
CA PRO A 22 5.87 -8.62 2.57
C PRO A 22 5.32 -9.85 1.85
N VAL A 23 5.92 -11.01 2.14
CA VAL A 23 5.44 -12.29 1.61
C VAL A 23 4.04 -12.62 2.12
N GLY A 24 3.31 -13.45 1.37
CA GLY A 24 1.93 -13.84 1.70
C GLY A 24 0.85 -13.16 0.86
N VAL A 25 1.22 -12.63 -0.32
CA VAL A 25 0.24 -12.13 -1.29
C VAL A 25 -0.61 -13.29 -1.84
N GLY A 26 -1.88 -12.99 -2.11
CA GLY A 26 -2.86 -13.97 -2.59
C GLY A 26 -3.91 -13.32 -3.50
N GLN A 27 -4.71 -14.15 -4.16
CA GLN A 27 -5.77 -13.70 -5.05
C GLN A 27 -6.93 -13.10 -4.24
N VAL A 28 -7.50 -12.01 -4.76
CA VAL A 28 -8.69 -11.34 -4.23
C VAL A 28 -9.88 -11.65 -5.13
N HIS A 29 -11.03 -11.92 -4.54
CA HIS A 29 -12.26 -12.29 -5.22
C HIS A 29 -13.40 -11.32 -4.88
N ILE A 30 -14.42 -11.29 -5.74
CA ILE A 30 -15.66 -10.55 -5.46
C ILE A 30 -16.34 -11.16 -4.25
N GLY A 31 -16.77 -10.30 -3.32
CA GLY A 31 -17.35 -10.69 -2.04
C GLY A 31 -16.33 -10.77 -0.89
N ASP A 32 -15.03 -10.66 -1.17
CA ASP A 32 -14.01 -10.59 -0.11
C ASP A 32 -14.14 -9.27 0.66
N ARG A 33 -13.90 -9.33 1.98
CA ARG A 33 -13.72 -8.13 2.81
C ARG A 33 -12.25 -7.99 3.15
N LEU A 34 -11.66 -6.86 2.78
CA LEU A 34 -10.26 -6.57 3.04
C LEU A 34 -10.13 -5.57 4.18
N THR A 35 -9.32 -5.93 5.17
CA THR A 35 -8.95 -5.05 6.29
C THR A 35 -7.44 -4.86 6.31
N ALA A 36 -6.99 -3.63 6.47
CA ALA A 36 -5.58 -3.30 6.65
C ALA A 36 -5.39 -2.46 7.91
N GLU A 37 -4.40 -2.85 8.71
CA GLU A 37 -4.04 -2.19 9.96
C GLU A 37 -2.59 -1.73 9.93
N LEU A 38 -2.33 -0.59 10.57
CA LEU A 38 -0.99 -0.10 10.82
C LEU A 38 -0.88 0.29 12.29
N GLU A 39 0.07 -0.32 13.00
CA GLU A 39 0.31 -0.05 14.43
C GLU A 39 -0.96 -0.14 15.29
N GLY A 40 -1.79 -1.16 15.03
CA GLY A 40 -3.04 -1.40 15.75
C GLY A 40 -4.19 -0.44 15.38
N ARG A 41 -4.02 0.37 14.33
CA ARG A 41 -5.08 1.24 13.80
C ARG A 41 -5.56 0.70 12.46
N THR A 42 -6.85 0.45 12.36
CA THR A 42 -7.49 0.11 11.08
C THR A 42 -7.45 1.32 10.15
N LEU A 43 -6.82 1.13 8.99
CA LEU A 43 -6.69 2.16 7.95
C LEU A 43 -7.65 1.91 6.79
N LEU A 44 -7.90 0.65 6.46
CA LEU A 44 -8.80 0.23 5.38
C LEU A 44 -9.67 -0.90 5.89
N ASP A 45 -10.96 -0.84 5.59
CA ASP A 45 -11.93 -1.89 5.85
C ASP A 45 -13.05 -1.76 4.83
N PHE A 46 -13.06 -2.63 3.81
CA PHE A 46 -13.99 -2.52 2.69
C PHE A 46 -14.30 -3.86 2.03
N ASP A 47 -15.47 -3.93 1.40
CA ASP A 47 -15.90 -5.08 0.60
C ASP A 47 -15.50 -4.91 -0.86
N ILE A 48 -15.04 -6.00 -1.47
CA ILE A 48 -14.81 -6.11 -2.91
C ILE A 48 -16.13 -6.41 -3.60
N LYS A 49 -16.57 -5.50 -4.46
CA LYS A 49 -17.80 -5.61 -5.25
C LYS A 49 -17.51 -5.95 -6.70
#